data_AF-A0A382PK11-F1
#
_entry.id   AF-A0A382PK11-F1
#
_cell.length_a   1.000
_cell.length_b   1.000
_cell.length_c   1.000
_cell.angle_alpha   90.00
_cell.angle_beta   90.00
_cell.angle_gamma   90.00
#
_symmetry.space_group_name_H-M   'P 1'
#
loop_
_entity.id
_entity.type
_entity.pdbx_description
1 polymer ?
#
loop_
_entity_poly.entity_id
_entity_poly.type
_entity_poly.pdbx_seq_one_letter_code
_entity_poly.pdbx_strand_id
1 'polypeptide(L)'
;MLDDVKKKMAETSKDIGDNAKIVKKTISDTASSATSLAKGAIDTFVLKIATQIIIKSMKTAAKRGFTYIHNDNKYQSVIDRTWELLPLPVRLVGKDSLDFNNNMFFARDTIFGKDEEEPTVDEKDKGFMTNLVNKMFE
;
A
#
# COMPACT_ATOMS: atom_id res chain seq x y z
N MET A 1 35.78 -20.43 -37.23
CA MET A 1 36.02 -18.98 -37.00
C MET A 1 34.72 -18.22 -36.77
N LEU A 2 33.78 -18.14 -37.73
CA LEU A 2 32.53 -17.41 -37.52
C LEU A 2 31.60 -18.09 -36.49
N ASP A 3 31.55 -19.42 -36.49
CA ASP A 3 30.72 -20.19 -35.55
C ASP A 3 31.27 -20.18 -34.12
N ASP A 4 32.59 -20.13 -33.95
CA ASP A 4 33.24 -20.00 -32.64
C ASP A 4 32.94 -18.64 -32.00
N VAL A 5 32.90 -17.57 -32.81
CA VAL A 5 32.54 -16.22 -32.36
C VAL A 5 31.07 -16.17 -31.93
N LYS A 6 30.16 -16.76 -32.71
CA LYS A 6 28.73 -16.83 -32.35
C LYS A 6 28.49 -17.62 -31.07
N LYS A 7 29.18 -18.75 -30.89
CA LYS A 7 29.09 -19.57 -29.68
C LYS A 7 29.57 -18.80 -28.45
N LYS A 8 30.71 -18.12 -28.53
CA LYS A 8 31.27 -17.32 -27.44
C LYS A 8 30.37 -16.12 -27.09
N MET A 9 29.74 -15.50 -28.09
CA MET A 9 28.75 -14.43 -27.86
C MET A 9 27.47 -14.96 -27.20
N ALA A 10 27.00 -16.16 -27.57
CA ALA A 10 25.82 -16.77 -26.95
C ALA A 10 26.07 -17.17 -25.49
N GLU A 11 27.25 -17.71 -25.18
CA GLU A 11 27.68 -18.03 -23.81
C GLU A 11 27.77 -16.76 -22.94
N THR A 12 28.43 -15.71 -23.45
CA THR A 12 28.52 -14.41 -22.77
C THR A 12 27.14 -13.79 -22.50
N SER A 13 26.23 -13.86 -23.48
CA SER A 13 24.87 -13.34 -23.33
C SER A 13 24.04 -14.12 -22.31
N LYS A 14 24.25 -15.44 -22.23
CA LYS A 14 23.62 -16.31 -21.25
C LYS A 14 24.10 -16.02 -19.84
N ASP A 15 25.42 -15.88 -19.64
CA ASP A 15 26.01 -15.54 -18.35
C ASP A 15 25.55 -14.17 -17.84
N ILE A 16 25.45 -13.17 -18.73
CA ILE A 16 24.87 -11.85 -18.40
C ILE A 16 23.40 -11.98 -18.02
N GLY A 17 22.61 -12.77 -18.76
CA GLY A 17 21.20 -12.99 -18.48
C GLY A 17 20.94 -13.70 -17.15
N ASP A 18 21.76 -14.69 -16.82
CA ASP A 18 21.67 -15.43 -15.56
C ASP A 18 22.12 -14.57 -14.38
N ASN A 19 23.21 -13.79 -14.52
CA ASN A 19 23.64 -12.82 -13.50
C ASN A 19 22.60 -11.73 -13.25
N ALA A 20 21.96 -11.19 -14.31
CA ALA A 20 20.89 -10.20 -14.16
C ALA A 20 19.66 -10.77 -13.43
N LYS A 21 19.30 -12.03 -13.69
CA LYS A 21 18.22 -12.72 -12.95
C LYS A 21 18.57 -12.93 -11.49
N ILE A 22 19.82 -13.32 -11.19
CA ILE A 22 20.31 -13.51 -9.81
C ILE A 22 20.26 -12.18 -9.06
N VAL A 23 20.80 -11.10 -9.61
CA VAL A 23 20.76 -9.76 -8.99
C VAL A 23 19.33 -9.29 -8.78
N LYS A 24 18.45 -9.44 -9.77
CA LYS A 24 17.02 -9.08 -9.64
C LYS A 24 16.34 -9.88 -8.53
N LYS A 25 16.62 -11.18 -8.44
CA LYS A 25 16.08 -12.06 -7.40
C LYS A 25 16.62 -11.66 -6.02
N THR A 26 17.91 -11.43 -5.87
CA THR A 26 18.51 -11.00 -4.59
C THR A 26 17.99 -9.63 -4.14
N ILE A 27 17.83 -8.67 -5.06
CA ILE A 27 17.25 -7.36 -4.75
C ILE A 27 15.78 -7.51 -4.32
N SER A 28 15.01 -8.32 -5.05
CA SER A 28 13.61 -8.62 -4.70
C SER A 28 13.51 -9.29 -3.32
N ASP A 29 14.31 -10.33 -3.08
CA ASP A 29 14.31 -11.09 -1.82
C ASP A 29 14.76 -10.21 -0.64
N THR A 30 15.73 -9.32 -0.86
CA THR A 30 16.18 -8.34 0.14
C THR A 30 15.11 -7.30 0.43
N ALA A 31 14.45 -6.76 -0.60
CA ALA A 31 13.36 -5.81 -0.43
C ALA A 31 12.17 -6.46 0.30
N SER A 32 11.76 -7.66 -0.11
CA SER A 32 10.70 -8.42 0.56
C SER A 32 11.04 -8.74 2.02
N SER A 33 12.30 -9.09 2.31
CA SER A 33 12.78 -9.33 3.68
C SER A 33 12.81 -8.05 4.53
N ALA A 34 13.21 -6.92 3.94
CA ALA A 34 13.18 -5.63 4.62
C ALA A 34 11.75 -5.17 4.90
N THR A 35 10.83 -5.36 3.96
CA THR A 35 9.40 -5.09 4.13
C THR A 35 8.79 -5.96 5.24
N SER A 36 9.09 -7.26 5.29
CA SER A 36 8.56 -8.14 6.32
C SER A 36 9.10 -7.82 7.72
N LEU A 37 10.39 -7.49 7.83
CA LEU A 37 10.97 -7.00 9.09
C LEU A 37 10.39 -5.65 9.51
N ALA A 38 10.18 -4.73 8.57
CA ALA A 38 9.57 -3.43 8.85
C ALA A 38 8.12 -3.60 9.32
N LYS A 39 7.34 -4.47 8.68
CA LYS A 39 5.97 -4.84 9.11
C LYS A 39 5.98 -5.46 10.51
N GLY A 40 6.86 -6.42 10.77
CA GLY A 40 6.98 -7.10 12.06
C GLY A 40 7.52 -6.23 13.20
N ALA A 41 8.21 -5.13 12.89
CA ALA A 41 8.70 -4.15 13.87
C ALA A 41 7.71 -3.02 14.18
N ILE A 42 6.57 -2.94 13.47
CA ILE A 42 5.56 -1.93 13.77
C ILE A 42 4.83 -2.33 15.05
N ASP A 43 4.95 -1.49 16.07
CA ASP A 43 4.22 -1.70 17.31
C ASP A 43 2.73 -1.33 17.19
N THR A 44 1.93 -1.86 18.11
CA THR A 44 0.49 -1.62 18.18
C THR A 44 0.13 -0.14 18.34
N PHE A 45 1.01 0.69 18.93
CA PHE A 45 0.76 2.12 19.12
C PHE A 45 0.85 2.88 17.80
N VAL A 46 1.84 2.56 16.95
CA VAL A 46 1.97 3.09 15.59
C VAL A 46 0.76 2.71 14.75
N LEU A 47 0.29 1.45 14.82
CA LEU A 47 -0.93 1.01 14.11
C LEU A 47 -2.18 1.77 14.56
N LYS A 48 -2.31 2.04 15.88
CA LYS A 48 -3.39 2.88 16.42
C LYS A 48 -3.33 4.31 15.86
N ILE A 49 -2.14 4.91 15.81
CA ILE A 49 -1.98 6.26 15.22
C ILE A 49 -2.35 6.26 13.74
N ALA A 50 -1.87 5.29 12.96
CA ALA A 50 -2.19 5.16 11.55
C ALA A 50 -3.71 5.03 11.32
N THR A 51 -4.37 4.18 12.10
CA THR A 51 -5.83 3.99 12.07
C THR A 51 -6.58 5.30 12.34
N GLN A 52 -6.17 6.06 13.36
CA GLN A 52 -6.79 7.35 13.69
C GLN A 52 -6.62 8.39 12.58
N ILE A 53 -5.46 8.42 11.93
CA ILE A 53 -5.20 9.31 10.79
C ILE A 53 -6.14 8.97 9.63
N ILE A 54 -6.25 7.69 9.29
CA ILE A 54 -7.13 7.24 8.20
C ILE A 54 -8.59 7.60 8.51
N ILE A 55 -9.08 7.29 9.71
CA ILE A 55 -10.45 7.64 10.13
C ILE A 55 -10.70 9.15 10.03
N LYS A 56 -9.74 10.00 10.47
CA LYS A 56 -9.87 11.47 10.36
C LYS A 56 -9.94 11.92 8.90
N SER A 57 -9.16 11.32 8.02
CA SER A 57 -9.21 11.61 6.59
C SER A 57 -10.54 11.19 5.96
N MET A 58 -11.05 10.01 6.31
CA MET A 58 -12.37 9.55 5.85
C MET A 58 -13.50 10.45 6.34
N LYS A 59 -13.47 10.88 7.61
CA LYS A 59 -14.40 11.89 8.14
C LYS A 59 -14.31 13.23 7.40
N THR A 60 -13.13 13.59 6.91
CA THR A 60 -12.95 14.80 6.10
C THR A 60 -13.53 14.62 4.69
N ALA A 61 -13.41 13.43 4.11
CA ALA A 61 -14.07 13.10 2.84
C ALA A 61 -15.60 13.10 2.98
N ALA A 62 -16.13 12.51 4.05
CA ALA A 62 -17.54 12.50 4.41
C ALA A 62 -18.14 13.92 4.43
N LYS A 63 -17.46 14.88 5.08
CA LYS A 63 -17.88 16.30 5.09
C LYS A 63 -17.99 16.96 3.71
N ARG A 64 -17.38 16.38 2.68
CA ARG A 64 -17.46 16.86 1.29
C ARG A 64 -18.59 16.19 0.49
N GLY A 65 -19.29 15.23 1.07
CA GLY A 65 -20.46 14.56 0.51
C GLY A 65 -20.15 13.47 -0.51
N PHE A 66 -21.20 12.76 -0.92
CA PHE A 66 -21.11 11.62 -1.86
C PHE A 66 -20.51 11.98 -3.21
N THR A 67 -20.76 13.19 -3.73
CA THR A 67 -20.19 13.65 -5.02
C THR A 67 -18.67 13.76 -5.00
N TYR A 68 -18.09 13.88 -3.80
CA TYR A 68 -16.66 13.87 -3.59
C TYR A 68 -16.14 12.44 -3.34
N ILE A 69 -16.88 11.65 -2.56
CA ILE A 69 -16.52 10.27 -2.20
C ILE A 69 -16.54 9.33 -3.41
N HIS A 70 -17.63 9.33 -4.18
CA HIS A 70 -17.82 8.42 -5.32
C HIS A 70 -17.07 8.83 -6.59
N ASN A 71 -16.24 9.88 -6.51
CA ASN A 71 -15.37 10.28 -7.60
C ASN A 71 -13.95 9.84 -7.27
N ASP A 72 -13.47 8.81 -7.97
CA ASP A 72 -12.15 8.20 -7.71
C ASP A 72 -11.00 9.22 -7.76
N ASN A 73 -11.01 10.14 -8.72
CA ASN A 73 -9.97 11.16 -8.84
C ASN A 73 -9.96 12.12 -7.63
N LYS A 74 -11.14 12.52 -7.16
CA LYS A 74 -11.27 13.37 -5.96
C LYS A 74 -10.87 12.59 -4.71
N TYR A 75 -11.32 11.35 -4.58
CA TYR A 75 -11.02 10.50 -3.44
C TYR A 75 -9.53 10.12 -3.38
N GLN A 76 -8.86 9.94 -4.52
CA GLN A 76 -7.42 9.71 -4.60
C GLN A 76 -6.62 10.81 -3.90
N SER A 77 -7.04 12.07 -4.01
CA SER A 77 -6.38 13.17 -3.29
C SER A 77 -6.50 13.07 -1.76
N VAL A 78 -7.57 12.41 -1.25
CA VAL A 78 -7.70 12.07 0.17
C VAL A 78 -6.69 10.98 0.52
N ILE A 79 -6.62 9.91 -0.29
CA ILE A 79 -5.68 8.80 -0.10
C ILE A 79 -4.24 9.30 -0.05
N ASP A 80 -3.85 10.15 -1.00
CA ASP A 80 -2.48 10.67 -1.09
C ASP A 80 -2.13 11.53 0.13
N ARG A 81 -3.04 12.43 0.53
CA ARG A 81 -2.84 13.24 1.73
C ARG A 81 -2.84 12.39 3.00
N THR A 82 -3.68 11.37 3.10
CA THR A 82 -3.68 10.44 4.23
C THR A 82 -2.33 9.74 4.34
N TRP A 83 -1.82 9.22 3.22
CA TRP A 83 -0.52 8.55 3.15
C TRP A 83 0.61 9.43 3.70
N GLU A 84 0.67 10.69 3.28
CA GLU A 84 1.68 11.65 3.74
C GLU A 84 1.63 11.91 5.25
N LEU A 85 0.45 11.83 5.86
CA LEU A 85 0.25 12.04 7.29
C LEU A 85 0.60 10.81 8.13
N LEU A 86 0.73 9.62 7.53
CA LEU A 86 1.02 8.40 8.28
C LEU A 86 2.38 8.48 8.98
N PRO A 87 2.53 7.79 10.13
CA PRO A 87 3.80 7.68 10.83
C PRO A 87 4.92 7.21 9.88
N LEU A 88 6.13 7.76 10.06
CA LEU A 88 7.26 7.42 9.22
C LEU A 88 7.51 5.90 9.13
N PRO A 89 7.43 5.11 10.23
CA PRO A 89 7.60 3.66 10.15
C PRO A 89 6.62 2.98 9.17
N VAL A 90 5.36 3.42 9.12
CA VAL A 90 4.36 2.92 8.17
C VAL A 90 4.75 3.29 6.74
N ARG A 91 5.15 4.55 6.51
CA ARG A 91 5.55 5.01 5.18
C ARG A 91 6.79 4.29 4.65
N LEU A 92 7.71 3.89 5.52
CA LEU A 92 8.93 3.14 5.16
C LEU A 92 8.62 1.72 4.66
N VAL A 93 7.50 1.12 5.05
CA VAL A 93 7.06 -0.18 4.49
C VAL A 93 6.74 -0.05 3.00
N GLY A 94 6.29 1.13 2.57
CA GLY A 94 5.97 1.46 1.19
C GLY A 94 4.46 1.35 0.90
N LYS A 95 3.97 2.27 0.08
CA LYS A 95 2.54 2.40 -0.26
C LYS A 95 2.03 1.16 -1.00
N ASP A 96 2.83 0.68 -1.94
CA ASP A 96 2.51 -0.50 -2.77
C ASP A 96 2.59 -1.79 -1.96
N SER A 97 3.57 -1.93 -1.06
CA SER A 97 3.73 -3.09 -0.16
C SER A 97 2.56 -3.29 0.82
N LEU A 98 1.84 -2.20 1.13
CA LEU A 98 0.66 -2.18 1.98
C LEU A 98 -0.65 -2.24 1.19
N ASP A 99 -0.56 -2.28 -0.14
CA ASP A 99 -1.69 -2.14 -1.05
C ASP A 99 -2.62 -0.97 -0.64
N PHE A 100 -2.00 0.16 -0.25
CA PHE A 100 -2.68 1.18 0.53
C PHE A 100 -3.84 1.83 -0.23
N ASN A 101 -3.65 2.08 -1.54
CA ASN A 101 -4.69 2.66 -2.38
C ASN A 101 -5.93 1.76 -2.44
N ASN A 102 -5.74 0.48 -2.78
CA ASN A 102 -6.85 -0.46 -2.92
C ASN A 102 -7.59 -0.65 -1.61
N ASN A 103 -6.85 -0.78 -0.50
CA ASN A 103 -7.46 -0.86 0.82
C ASN A 103 -8.26 0.40 1.20
N MET A 104 -7.80 1.58 0.80
CA MET A 104 -8.55 2.83 1.04
C MET A 104 -9.81 2.93 0.18
N PHE A 105 -9.79 2.47 -1.08
CA PHE A 105 -10.99 2.37 -1.91
C PHE A 105 -11.96 1.31 -1.38
N PHE A 106 -11.44 0.16 -0.94
CA PHE A 106 -12.24 -0.86 -0.28
C PHE A 106 -12.91 -0.34 1.00
N ALA A 107 -12.17 0.41 1.82
CA ALA A 107 -12.70 1.05 3.01
C ALA A 107 -13.80 2.06 2.68
N ARG A 108 -13.59 2.89 1.65
CA ARG A 108 -14.58 3.83 1.15
C ARG A 108 -15.90 3.14 0.81
N ASP A 109 -15.85 2.09 -0.01
CA ASP A 109 -17.04 1.38 -0.47
C ASP A 109 -17.72 0.62 0.67
N THR A 110 -16.93 0.09 1.61
CA THR A 110 -17.46 -0.63 2.78
C THR A 110 -18.19 0.29 3.75
N ILE A 111 -17.61 1.46 4.02
CA ILE A 111 -18.13 2.42 5.01
C ILE A 111 -19.27 3.24 4.38
N PHE A 112 -19.00 3.93 3.27
CA PHE A 112 -19.97 4.87 2.70
C PHE A 112 -20.97 4.21 1.74
N GLY A 113 -20.69 3.00 1.25
CA GLY A 113 -21.58 2.32 0.29
C GLY A 113 -22.92 1.87 0.86
N LYS A 114 -23.10 1.98 2.19
CA LYS A 114 -24.35 1.66 2.89
C LYS A 114 -25.09 2.90 3.37
N ASP A 115 -24.50 4.09 3.24
CA ASP A 115 -25.10 5.32 3.69
C ASP A 115 -26.12 5.81 2.65
N GLU A 116 -27.37 6.00 3.07
CA GLU A 116 -28.46 6.39 2.15
C GLU A 116 -28.63 7.91 2.02
N GLU A 117 -28.39 8.67 3.10
CA GLU A 117 -28.66 10.11 3.15
C GLU A 117 -27.38 10.96 3.19
N GLU A 118 -26.52 10.73 4.17
CA GLU A 118 -25.26 11.44 4.33
C GLU A 118 -24.11 10.47 4.60
N PRO A 119 -22.94 10.65 3.96
CA PRO A 119 -21.79 9.83 4.25
C PRO A 119 -21.30 10.11 5.68
N THR A 120 -21.14 9.07 6.48
CA THR A 120 -20.66 9.20 7.86
C THR A 120 -19.60 8.14 8.19
N VAL A 121 -18.89 8.35 9.29
CA VAL A 121 -17.96 7.34 9.83
C VAL A 121 -18.27 7.17 11.31
N ASP A 122 -18.88 6.04 11.64
CA ASP A 122 -19.39 5.71 12.97
C ASP A 122 -18.37 4.94 13.84
N GLU A 123 -18.79 4.44 15.01
CA GLU A 123 -17.91 3.65 15.88
C GLU A 123 -17.66 2.22 15.37
N LYS A 124 -18.61 1.62 14.66
CA LYS A 124 -18.44 0.28 14.07
C LYS A 124 -17.39 0.33 12.97
N ASP A 125 -17.37 1.42 12.21
CA ASP A 125 -16.37 1.67 11.18
C ASP A 125 -14.96 1.75 11.76
N LYS A 126 -14.79 2.25 13.00
CA LYS A 126 -13.46 2.25 13.64
C LYS A 126 -12.94 0.85 13.91
N GLY A 127 -13.82 -0.07 14.30
CA GLY A 127 -13.47 -1.48 14.50
C GLY A 127 -13.04 -2.13 13.19
N PHE A 128 -13.83 -1.91 12.12
CA PHE A 128 -13.47 -2.34 10.77
C PHE A 128 -12.12 -1.76 10.32
N MET A 129 -11.92 -0.45 10.47
CA MET A 129 -10.67 0.22 10.07
C MET A 129 -9.46 -0.27 10.85
N THR A 130 -9.60 -0.52 12.16
CA THR A 130 -8.51 -1.08 12.97
C THR A 130 -8.11 -2.46 12.44
N ASN A 131 -9.09 -3.31 12.13
CA ASN A 131 -8.83 -4.64 11.57
C ASN A 131 -8.21 -4.56 10.18
N LEU A 132 -8.69 -3.65 9.33
CA LEU A 132 -8.14 -3.44 8.00
C LEU A 132 -6.68 -3.00 8.07
N VAL A 133 -6.36 -2.03 8.92
CA VAL A 133 -4.99 -1.53 9.11
C VAL A 133 -4.10 -2.65 9.62
N ASN A 134 -4.52 -3.42 10.62
CA ASN A 134 -3.72 -4.55 11.12
C ASN A 134 -3.38 -5.55 10.01
N LYS A 135 -4.37 -5.92 9.19
CA LYS A 135 -4.20 -6.84 8.06
C LYS A 135 -3.22 -6.35 6.99
N MET A 136 -2.96 -5.04 6.88
CA MET A 136 -1.94 -4.54 5.96
C MET A 136 -0.52 -4.93 6.38
N PHE A 137 -0.31 -5.19 7.68
CA PHE A 137 1.00 -5.50 8.27
C PHE A 137 1.16 -6.97 8.67
N GLU A 138 0.14 -7.79 8.46
CA GLU A 138 0.21 -9.26 8.51
C GLU A 138 0.76 -9.84 7.19
#